data_AF-A0A353TYZ3-F1
#
_entry.id   AF-A0A353TYZ3-F1
#
_cell.length_a   1.000
_cell.length_b   1.000
_cell.length_c   1.000
_cell.angle_alpha   90.00
_cell.angle_beta   90.00
_cell.angle_gamma   90.00
#
_symmetry.space_group_name_H-M   'P 1'
#
loop_
_entity.id
_entity.type
_entity.pdbx_description
1 polymer ?
#
loop_
_entity_poly.entity_id
_entity_poly.type
_entity_poly.pdbx_seq_one_letter_code
_entity_poly.pdbx_strand_id
1 'polypeptide(L)' 'MQRTIRRDHTTDPIYIAWDEYNVWYRARSGAHMVGETALEERYNLEDALVIGGMLNAFIRNAHVVKMANMAQLVNV' A
#
# COMPACT_ATOMS: atom_id res chain seq x y z
N MET A 1 -34.73 19.30 12.92
CA MET A 1 -33.48 19.71 13.60
C MET A 1 -32.30 18.99 12.94
N GLN A 2 -31.78 19.52 11.82
CA GLN A 2 -30.64 18.95 11.11
C GLN A 2 -29.36 19.58 11.67
N ARG A 3 -28.50 18.79 12.34
CA ARG A 3 -27.15 19.25 12.71
C ARG A 3 -26.34 19.41 11.44
N THR A 4 -26.19 20.65 10.99
CA THR A 4 -25.20 21.01 9.98
C THR A 4 -23.84 20.97 10.67
N ILE A 5 -23.07 19.89 10.45
CA ILE A 5 -21.67 19.84 10.89
C ILE A 5 -20.93 20.88 10.04
N ARG A 6 -20.67 22.05 10.61
CA ARG A 6 -19.75 23.02 10.01
C ARG A 6 -18.37 22.39 10.02
N ARG A 7 -17.79 22.12 8.85
CA ARG A 7 -16.35 21.86 8.74
C ARG A 7 -15.63 23.16 9.14
N ASP A 8 -15.17 23.18 10.38
CA ASP A 8 -14.07 24.01 10.81
C ASP A 8 -12.92 23.89 9.77
N HIS A 9 -12.51 25.02 9.17
CA HIS A 9 -11.41 25.11 8.19
C HIS A 9 -10.06 25.46 8.86
N THR A 10 -9.94 25.33 10.17
CA THR A 10 -8.75 25.71 10.97
C THR A 10 -7.84 24.53 11.31
N THR A 11 -8.27 23.29 11.05
CA THR A 11 -7.44 22.10 11.23
C THR A 11 -6.86 21.66 9.90
N ASP A 12 -5.53 21.51 9.84
CA ASP A 12 -4.86 20.92 8.68
C ASP A 12 -5.48 19.55 8.35
N PRO A 13 -5.74 19.26 7.05
CA PRO A 13 -6.35 18.00 6.64
C PRO A 13 -5.45 16.81 6.97
N ILE A 14 -6.02 15.77 7.59
CA ILE A 14 -5.35 14.48 7.79
C ILE A 14 -5.41 13.69 6.48
N TYR A 15 -4.24 13.29 5.99
CA TYR A 15 -4.07 12.50 4.77
C TYR A 15 -3.72 11.05 5.08
N ILE A 16 -3.72 10.21 4.04
CA ILE A 16 -3.34 8.80 4.12
C ILE A 16 -1.90 8.62 3.64
N ALA A 17 -1.11 7.92 4.45
CA ALA A 17 0.13 7.27 4.04
C ALA A 17 -0.16 5.77 3.86
N TRP A 18 -0.05 5.26 2.64
CA TRP A 18 -0.16 3.84 2.35
C TRP A 18 1.23 3.21 2.40
N ASP A 19 1.74 3.01 3.61
CA ASP A 19 3.15 2.69 3.87
C ASP A 19 3.53 1.22 3.67
N GLU A 20 2.56 0.32 3.45
CA GLU A 20 2.83 -1.04 3.02
C GLU A 20 1.90 -1.48 1.89
N TYR A 21 2.44 -1.65 0.69
CA TYR A 21 1.76 -2.31 -0.41
C TYR A 21 2.70 -3.18 -1.24
N ASN A 22 2.25 -4.38 -1.60
CA ASN A 22 2.86 -5.24 -2.61
C ASN A 22 1.95 -6.44 -2.88
N VAL A 23 2.33 -7.28 -3.85
CA VAL A 23 1.82 -8.64 -3.95
C VAL A 23 2.68 -9.54 -3.05
N TRP A 24 2.02 -10.29 -2.16
CA TRP A 24 2.67 -11.27 -1.30
C TRP A 24 1.67 -12.36 -0.92
N TYR A 25 1.85 -13.57 -1.47
CA TYR A 25 0.95 -14.70 -1.21
C TYR A 25 1.61 -16.08 -1.25
N ARG A 26 2.77 -16.25 -1.90
CA ARG A 26 3.45 -17.56 -2.01
C ARG A 26 4.47 -17.75 -0.89
N ALA A 27 5.27 -16.72 -0.58
CA ALA A 27 6.29 -16.78 0.46
C ALA A 27 5.74 -16.47 1.88
N ARG A 28 4.62 -17.11 2.27
CA ARG A 28 3.87 -16.77 3.50
C ARG A 28 3.88 -17.84 4.60
N SER A 29 4.66 -18.92 4.45
CA SER A 29 4.68 -20.00 5.44
C SER A 29 5.99 -20.79 5.43
N GLY A 30 6.19 -21.57 6.50
CA GLY A 30 7.33 -22.48 6.63
C GLY A 30 8.67 -21.76 6.59
N ALA A 31 9.63 -22.37 5.90
CA ALA A 31 10.99 -21.85 5.78
C ALA A 31 11.07 -20.47 5.10
N HIS A 32 10.02 -20.04 4.40
CA HIS A 32 9.98 -18.73 3.74
C HIS A 32 9.71 -17.57 4.72
N MET A 33 9.39 -17.82 5.99
CA MET A 33 9.10 -16.76 6.97
C MET A 33 10.28 -16.44 7.89
N VAL A 34 11.37 -17.22 7.82
CA VAL A 34 12.48 -17.16 8.79
C VAL A 34 13.83 -17.40 8.11
N GLY A 35 14.89 -16.77 8.62
CA GLY A 35 16.27 -16.96 8.14
C GLY A 35 16.76 -15.87 7.20
N GLU A 36 17.94 -16.08 6.61
CA GLU A 36 18.61 -15.10 5.72
C GLU A 36 17.88 -14.92 4.38
N THR A 37 17.22 -15.96 3.90
CA THR A 37 16.38 -15.96 2.70
C THR A 37 14.93 -16.10 3.11
N ALA A 38 14.33 -15.01 3.56
CA ALA A 38 12.94 -14.96 3.96
C ALA A 38 12.16 -14.02 3.03
N LEU A 39 10.88 -14.36 2.87
CA LEU A 39 9.85 -13.56 2.22
C LEU A 39 10.01 -13.35 0.69
N GLU A 40 11.12 -13.82 0.09
CA GLU A 40 11.47 -13.70 -1.33
C GLU A 40 10.37 -14.15 -2.32
N GLU A 41 9.45 -13.24 -2.63
CA GLU A 41 8.32 -13.46 -3.52
C GLU A 41 8.78 -13.41 -4.98
N ARG A 42 8.59 -14.50 -5.73
CA ARG A 42 8.95 -14.55 -7.16
C ARG A 42 7.79 -14.08 -8.02
N TYR A 43 7.89 -12.86 -8.52
CA TYR A 43 6.84 -12.22 -9.31
C TYR A 43 6.69 -12.79 -10.72
N ASN A 44 5.45 -12.85 -11.19
CA ASN A 44 5.06 -13.16 -12.56
C ASN A 44 4.30 -11.98 -13.19
N LEU A 45 3.72 -12.18 -14.38
CA LEU A 45 3.00 -11.11 -15.10
C LEU A 45 1.71 -10.66 -14.40
N GLU A 46 0.93 -11.57 -13.83
CA GLU A 46 -0.32 -11.21 -13.12
C GLU A 46 -0.03 -10.32 -11.90
N ASP A 47 1.06 -10.58 -11.17
CA ASP A 47 1.46 -9.76 -10.04
C ASP A 47 1.81 -8.32 -10.48
N ALA A 48 2.54 -8.20 -11.60
CA ALA A 48 2.88 -6.89 -12.17
C ALA A 48 1.65 -6.10 -12.61
N LEU A 49 0.62 -6.78 -13.14
CA LEU A 49 -0.66 -6.15 -13.50
C LEU A 49 -1.40 -5.62 -12.26
N VAL A 50 -1.37 -6.35 -11.15
CA VAL A 50 -1.94 -5.89 -9.87
C VAL A 50 -1.20 -4.64 -9.39
N ILE A 51 0.14 -4.64 -9.39
CA ILE A 51 0.93 -3.46 -9.01
C ILE A 51 0.61 -2.25 -9.90
N GLY A 52 0.49 -2.44 -11.22
CA GLY A 52 0.04 -1.38 -12.13
C GLY A 52 -1.34 -0.82 -11.77
N GLY A 53 -2.27 -1.70 -11.38
CA GLY A 53 -3.58 -1.31 -10.86
C GLY A 53 -3.51 -0.47 -9.58
N MET A 54 -2.66 -0.86 -8.63
CA MET A 54 -2.44 -0.13 -7.37
C MET A 54 -1.85 1.26 -7.61
N LEU A 55 -0.83 1.37 -8.46
CA LEU A 55 -0.24 2.66 -8.84
C LEU A 55 -1.27 3.59 -9.50
N ASN A 56 -2.10 3.06 -10.40
CA ASN A 56 -3.21 3.81 -11.00
C ASN A 56 -4.24 4.26 -9.95
N ALA A 57 -4.55 3.42 -8.95
CA ALA A 57 -5.43 3.78 -7.84
C ALA A 57 -4.84 4.91 -6.98
N PHE A 58 -3.52 4.90 -6.70
CA PHE A 58 -2.86 5.98 -5.96
C PHE A 58 -2.93 7.31 -6.72
N ILE A 59 -2.66 7.32 -8.02
CA ILE A 59 -2.76 8.53 -8.86
C ILE A 59 -4.19 9.09 -8.82
N ARG A 60 -5.21 8.23 -8.97
CA ARG A 60 -6.63 8.65 -8.95
C ARG A 60 -7.09 9.15 -7.56
N ASN A 61 -6.42 8.71 -6.49
CA ASN A 61 -6.74 9.07 -5.11
C ASN A 61 -5.71 10.01 -4.48
N ALA A 62 -4.84 10.65 -5.28
CA ALA A 62 -3.77 11.54 -4.81
C ALA A 62 -4.28 12.78 -4.05
N HIS A 63 -5.59 13.06 -4.08
CA HIS A 63 -6.22 14.10 -3.28
C HIS A 63 -6.24 13.74 -1.77
N VAL A 64 -6.21 12.45 -1.42
CA VAL A 64 -6.22 11.94 -0.03
C VAL A 64 -4.97 11.12 0.32
N VAL A 65 -4.47 10.29 -0.61
CA VAL A 65 -3.23 9.51 -0.42
C VAL A 65 -2.03 10.38 -0.79
N LYS A 66 -1.19 10.72 0.19
CA LYS A 66 -0.04 11.63 0.00
C LYS A 66 1.32 10.94 0.06
N MET A 67 1.36 9.69 0.49
CA MET A 67 2.55 8.86 0.55
C MET A 67 2.16 7.42 0.27
N ALA A 68 3.00 6.68 -0.45
CA ALA A 68 2.86 5.26 -0.65
C ALA A 68 4.25 4.60 -0.68
N ASN A 69 4.45 3.52 0.06
CA ASN A 69 5.73 2.82 0.15
C ASN A 69 5.53 1.34 -0.23
N MET A 70 6.24 0.91 -1.27
CA MET A 70 6.19 -0.48 -1.71
C MET A 70 6.95 -1.35 -0.72
N ALA A 71 6.30 -2.37 -0.18
CA ALA A 71 6.85 -3.26 0.84
C ALA A 71 7.34 -4.57 0.19
N GLN A 72 8.64 -4.78 -0.06
CA GLN A 72 9.77 -3.93 0.28
C GLN A 72 10.67 -3.72 -0.95
N LEU A 73 11.83 -3.11 -0.73
CA LEU A 73 12.72 -2.69 -1.83
C LEU A 73 13.67 -3.80 -2.31
N VAL A 74 14.17 -4.66 -1.41
CA VAL A 74 15.20 -5.65 -1.73
C VAL A 74 14.97 -6.95 -0.95
N ASN A 75 15.00 -8.07 -1.68
CA ASN A 75 14.95 -9.47 -1.23
C ASN A 75 13.70 -9.92 -0.47
N VAL A 76 13.29 -9.18 0.55
CA VAL A 76 12.12 -9.47 1.37
C VAL A 76 10.90 -9.76 0.51
#